data_AF-A0A7C5EU55-F1
#
_entry.id   AF-A0A7C5EU55-F1
#
_cell.length_a   1.000
_cell.length_b   1.000
_cell.length_c   1.000
_cell.angle_alpha   90.00
_cell.angle_beta   90.00
_cell.angle_gamma   90.00
#
_symmetry.space_group_name_H-M   'P 1'
#
loop_
_entity.id
_entity.type
_entity.pdbx_description
1 polymer ?
#
loop_
_entity_poly.entity_id
_entity_poly.type
_entity_poly.pdbx_seq_one_letter_code
_entity_poly.pdbx_strand_id
1 'polypeptide(L)' 'MSARILDGQQIAADIREDIRKRVTALKQRGVTPGLGVILVGDNPASRSYVTAKEKACEGAGMFSDDNRLPADTSL' A
#
# COMPACT_ATOMS: atom_id res chain seq x y z
N MET A 1 -13.48 -15.28 31.42
CA MET A 1 -13.71 -14.23 30.40
C MET A 1 -12.92 -14.61 29.16
N SER A 2 -13.53 -14.61 27.97
CA SER A 2 -12.80 -14.83 26.72
C SER A 2 -12.06 -13.55 26.32
N ALA A 3 -10.95 -13.70 25.58
CA ALA A 3 -10.20 -12.57 25.07
C ALA A 3 -11.06 -11.77 24.07
N ARG A 4 -10.96 -10.44 24.12
CA ARG A 4 -11.55 -9.56 23.12
C ARG A 4 -10.74 -9.64 21.83
N ILE A 5 -11.37 -10.03 20.73
CA ILE A 5 -10.75 -9.95 19.41
C ILE A 5 -10.68 -8.47 19.00
N LEU A 6 -9.48 -8.02 18.65
CA LEU A 6 -9.28 -6.72 18.02
C LEU A 6 -9.47 -6.91 16.51
N ASP A 7 -10.50 -6.29 15.96
CA ASP A 7 -10.80 -6.37 14.53
C ASP A 7 -9.83 -5.48 13.74
N GLY A 8 -8.71 -6.07 13.34
CA GLY A 8 -7.70 -5.41 12.52
C GLY A 8 -8.21 -5.02 11.13
N GLN A 9 -9.27 -5.65 10.61
CA GLN A 9 -9.82 -5.31 9.30
C GLN A 9 -10.58 -3.99 9.38
N GLN A 10 -11.44 -3.84 10.39
CA GLN A 10 -12.15 -2.58 10.64
C GLN A 10 -11.17 -1.44 10.92
N ILE A 11 -10.20 -1.67 11.82
CA ILE A 11 -9.19 -0.66 12.15
C ILE A 11 -8.40 -0.24 10.89
N ALA A 12 -8.01 -1.19 10.04
CA ALA A 12 -7.31 -0.88 8.81
C ALA A 12 -8.18 -0.13 7.79
N ALA A 13 -9.49 -0.40 7.74
CA ALA A 13 -10.42 0.35 6.89
C ALA A 13 -10.53 1.81 7.34
N ASP A 14 -10.67 2.05 8.64
CA ASP A 14 -10.77 3.39 9.22
C ASP A 14 -9.49 4.22 8.94
N ILE A 15 -8.32 3.59 9.10
CA ILE A 15 -7.02 4.23 8.80
C ILE A 15 -6.92 4.60 7.31
N ARG A 16 -7.31 3.70 6.40
CA ARG A 16 -7.25 3.97 4.96
C ARG A 16 -8.16 5.13 4.56
N GLU A 17 -9.34 5.24 5.17
CA GLU A 17 -10.26 6.34 4.91
C GLU A 17 -9.69 7.69 5.40
N ASP A 18 -9.03 7.73 6.56
CA ASP A 18 -8.32 8.94 7.01
C ASP A 18 -7.20 9.35 6.05
N ILE A 19 -6.37 8.38 5.63
CA ILE A 19 -5.29 8.61 4.66
C ILE A 19 -5.87 9.17 3.36
N ARG A 20 -6.97 8.61 2.84
CA ARG A 20 -7.64 9.07 1.61
C ARG A 20 -8.06 10.54 1.70
N LYS A 21 -8.61 10.98 2.84
CA LYS A 21 -8.97 12.39 3.08
C LYS A 21 -7.74 13.29 3.03
N ARG A 22 -6.65 12.88 3.69
CA ARG A 22 -5.38 13.62 3.72
C ARG A 22 -4.72 13.70 2.34
N VAL A 23 -4.72 12.60 1.58
CA VAL A 23 -4.24 12.56 0.19
C VAL A 23 -5.06 13.51 -0.68
N THR A 24 -6.38 13.53 -0.53
CA THR A 24 -7.26 14.45 -1.25
C THR A 24 -6.90 15.91 -0.97
N ALA A 25 -6.66 16.27 0.29
CA ALA A 25 -6.25 17.62 0.68
C ALA A 25 -4.87 18.00 0.11
N LEU A 26 -3.93 17.05 0.04
CA LEU A 26 -2.62 17.28 -0.59
C LEU A 26 -2.74 17.47 -2.10
N LYS A 27 -3.58 16.68 -2.77
CA LYS A 27 -3.84 16.81 -4.21
C LYS A 27 -4.39 18.18 -4.58
N GLN A 28 -5.29 18.73 -3.76
CA GLN A 28 -5.81 20.10 -3.93
C GLN A 28 -4.71 21.16 -3.85
N ARG A 29 -3.60 20.87 -3.17
CA ARG A 29 -2.41 21.72 -3.08
C ARG A 29 -1.37 21.41 -4.16
N GLY A 30 -1.71 20.58 -5.16
CA GLY A 30 -0.81 20.17 -6.24
C GLY A 30 0.20 19.09 -5.84
N VAL A 31 0.06 18.48 -4.66
CA VAL A 31 0.97 17.41 -4.19
C VAL A 31 0.27 16.07 -4.27
N THR A 32 0.83 15.12 -5.03
CA THR A 32 0.36 13.73 -5.05
C THR A 32 1.37 12.85 -4.32
N PRO A 33 1.06 12.34 -3.12
CA PRO A 33 1.89 11.34 -2.46
C PRO A 33 1.92 10.06 -3.29
N GLY A 34 3.04 9.34 -3.24
CA GLY A 34 3.16 8.06 -3.92
C GLY A 34 3.96 7.02 -3.14
N LEU A 35 3.81 5.76 -3.54
CA LEU A 35 4.53 4.60 -3.04
C LEU A 35 5.28 3.94 -4.19
N GLY A 36 6.60 3.91 -4.10
CA GLY A 36 7.45 3.09 -4.96
C GLY A 36 7.69 1.73 -4.32
N VAL A 37 7.44 0.66 -5.07
CA VAL A 37 7.70 -0.71 -4.66
C VAL A 37 8.69 -1.33 -5.64
N ILE A 38 9.74 -1.95 -5.11
CA ILE A 38 10.70 -2.72 -5.89
C ILE A 38 10.58 -4.18 -5.47
N LEU A 39 10.23 -5.05 -6.43
CA LEU A 39 10.15 -6.49 -6.23
C LEU A 39 11.18 -7.17 -7.12
N VAL A 40 12.17 -7.83 -6.52
CA VAL A 40 13.20 -8.61 -7.21
C VAL A 40 12.86 -10.09 -7.15
N GLY A 41 12.74 -10.74 -8.30
CA GLY A 41 12.35 -12.15 -8.43
C GLY A 41 10.86 -12.43 -8.15
N ASP A 42 10.53 -13.71 -7.96
CA ASP A 42 9.15 -14.20 -8.08
C ASP A 42 8.59 -14.93 -6.84
N ASN A 43 9.16 -14.65 -5.66
CA ASN A 43 8.68 -15.29 -4.42
C ASN A 43 7.15 -15.05 -4.25
N PRO A 44 6.33 -16.12 -4.23
CA PRO A 44 4.86 -16.01 -4.17
C PRO A 44 4.36 -15.23 -2.95
N ALA A 45 5.02 -15.35 -1.80
CA ALA A 45 4.67 -14.60 -0.60
C ALA A 45 4.96 -13.10 -0.79
N SER A 46 6.11 -12.75 -1.37
CA SER A 46 6.47 -11.36 -1.66
C SER A 46 5.48 -10.72 -2.63
N ARG A 47 5.05 -11.45 -3.67
CA ARG A 47 4.04 -10.98 -4.63
C ARG A 47 2.72 -10.61 -3.95
N SER A 48 2.20 -11.47 -3.07
CA SER A 48 0.93 -11.19 -2.40
C SER A 48 1.01 -9.97 -1.47
N TYR A 49 2.12 -9.80 -0.75
CA TYR A 49 2.34 -8.62 0.09
C TYR A 49 2.48 -7.33 -0.72
N VAL A 50 3.22 -7.36 -1.82
CA VAL A 50 3.42 -6.20 -2.70
C VAL A 50 2.09 -5.76 -3.33
N THR A 51 1.33 -6.70 -3.89
CA THR A 51 0.01 -6.40 -4.45
C THR A 51 -0.97 -5.85 -3.41
N ALA A 52 -0.91 -6.31 -2.16
CA ALA A 52 -1.74 -5.75 -1.10
C ALA A 52 -1.35 -4.28 -0.78
N LYS A 53 -0.06 -3.93 -0.86
CA LYS A 53 0.42 -2.56 -0.67
C LYS A 53 0.00 -1.64 -1.83
N GLU A 54 0.14 -2.11 -3.06
CA GLU A 54 -0.32 -1.40 -4.27
C GLU A 54 -1.80 -1.07 -4.18
N LYS A 55 -2.64 -2.08 -3.92
CA LYS A 55 -4.10 -1.89 -3.77
C LYS A 55 -4.47 -0.90 -2.66
N ALA A 56 -3.75 -0.92 -1.54
CA ALA A 56 -3.99 0.02 -0.46
C ALA A 56 -3.58 1.46 -0.84
N CYS A 57 -2.47 1.60 -1.57
CA CYS A 57 -1.98 2.88 -2.09
C CYS A 57 -2.97 3.48 -3.10
N GLU A 58 -3.39 2.70 -4.09
CA GLU A 58 -4.39 3.08 -5.08
C GLU A 58 -5.74 3.42 -4.43
N GLY A 59 -6.20 2.59 -3.47
CA GLY A 59 -7.44 2.82 -2.73
C GLY A 59 -7.43 4.10 -1.90
N ALA A 60 -6.26 4.54 -1.43
CA ALA A 60 -6.09 5.83 -0.76
C ALA A 60 -5.95 7.01 -1.75
N GLY A 61 -5.95 6.74 -3.06
CA GLY A 61 -5.78 7.73 -4.12
C GLY A 61 -4.34 8.21 -4.29
N MET A 62 -3.34 7.48 -3.78
CA MET A 62 -1.93 7.79 -3.95
C MET A 62 -1.40 7.30 -5.30
N PHE A 63 -0.28 7.85 -5.76
CA PHE A 63 0.45 7.32 -6.90
C PHE A 63 1.16 6.01 -6.52
N SER A 64 1.10 4.98 -7.36
CA SER A 64 1.79 3.71 -7.14
C SER A 64 2.79 3.49 -8.27
N ASP A 65 4.03 3.16 -7.92
CA ASP A 65 5.09 2.82 -8.86
C ASP A 65 5.59 1.40 -8.56
N ASP A 66 5.27 0.45 -9.44
CA ASP A 66 5.59 -0.97 -9.29
C ASP A 66 6.77 -1.32 -10.21
N ASN A 67 7.93 -1.54 -9.57
CA ASN A 67 9.18 -1.89 -10.23
C ASN A 67 9.48 -3.37 -10.00
N ARG A 68 9.12 -4.21 -10.97
CA ARG A 68 9.43 -5.64 -10.95
C ARG A 68 10.71 -5.92 -11.69
N LEU A 69 11.64 -6.57 -11.00
CA LEU A 69 12.99 -6.84 -11.46
C LEU A 69 13.26 -8.35 -11.49
N PRO A 70 14.02 -8.86 -12.47
CA PRO A 70 14.45 -10.26 -12.51
C PRO A 70 15.25 -10.67 -11.27
N ALA A 71 15.24 -11.96 -10.93
CA ALA A 71 15.95 -12.48 -9.75
C ALA A 71 17.48 -12.33 -9.82
N ASP A 72 18.03 -12.20 -11.02
CA ASP A 72 19.45 -12.02 -11.35
C ASP A 72 19.86 -10.54 -11.48
N THR A 73 18.99 -9.61 -11.06
CA THR A 73 19.31 -8.17 -11.09
C THR A 73 20.55 -7.85 -10.26
N SER A 74 21.42 -7.00 -10.83
CA SER A 74 22.64 -6.49 -10.20
C SER A 74 22.68 -4.95 -10.22
N LEU A 75 23.63 -4.37 -9.48
CA LEU A 75 23.82 -2.92 -9.31
C LEU A 75 24.49 -2.27 -10.52
#